data_AF-A0A1I5THL7-F1
#
_entry.id   AF-A0A1I5THL7-F1
#
_cell.length_a   1.000
_cell.length_b   1.000
_cell.length_c   1.000
_cell.angle_alpha   90.00
_cell.angle_beta   90.00
_cell.angle_gamma   90.00
#
_symmetry.space_group_name_H-M   'P 1'
#
loop_
_entity.id
_entity.type
_entity.pdbx_description
1 polymer ?
#
loop_
_entity_poly.entity_id
_entity_poly.type
_entity_poly.pdbx_seq_one_letter_code
_entity_poly.pdbx_strand_id
1 'polypeptide(L)'
;MSEHSNRNYGNNKNRTHIPVEGYKIEDLRQKSIEDLITIARELGVEHPNELKRQDLMFEILKSQVSKGGYILFTGILEITNEGYGFLRAMDANFSNSSNDAYVSSTQIRKFALRNGDVVTGQVRPPKEQERYYALLKIEAVNYMPVNESKNRPLFDNLTPLYPQEKIKLEYDPIKLTGRVLDLFTPIGKGQRGLIVAPPRSGKTELMKELAHGITHNHPEVELIVLLVDERPEEVTDMERCVNGEVYSSTFDLPAQNHVRVAELVIEKAKRRVELGRDVVILLDSITRLARAYNTVTPSSGKVLSGGVDANALHKPKRFFGAARNIENGGSLTIIATALVDTGSRMDEVIFEEFKGTGNSEIVLSRNIADRRIYPAIDIIKSGTRKEELLTDPNTLPKIWALRNAMHQMDEVEALKFLYSKMLKTKNNEEFLSIMNEGA
;
A
#
# COMPACT_ATOMS: atom_id res chain seq x y z
N MET A 1 25.52 -14.60 -74.03
CA MET A 1 25.21 -13.24 -73.55
C MET A 1 23.73 -13.26 -73.20
N SER A 2 23.29 -13.31 -71.96
CA SER A 2 23.65 -12.46 -70.82
C SER A 2 23.51 -13.20 -69.49
N GLU A 3 24.44 -12.88 -68.59
CA GLU A 3 24.50 -13.26 -67.18
C GLU A 3 23.62 -12.36 -66.28
N HIS A 4 23.38 -12.87 -65.06
CA HIS A 4 23.08 -12.15 -63.81
C HIS A 4 21.64 -11.62 -63.62
N SER A 5 21.00 -11.71 -62.47
CA SER A 5 21.43 -12.11 -61.11
C SER A 5 20.19 -12.31 -60.22
N ASN A 6 20.18 -13.40 -59.45
CA ASN A 6 19.34 -13.59 -58.27
C ASN A 6 19.55 -12.45 -57.26
N ARG A 7 18.47 -11.82 -56.79
CA ARG A 7 18.48 -11.05 -55.53
C ARG A 7 17.45 -11.62 -54.56
N ASN A 8 17.93 -12.58 -53.78
CA ASN A 8 17.41 -12.84 -52.44
C ASN A 8 17.85 -11.69 -51.53
N TYR A 9 16.90 -10.98 -50.93
CA TYR A 9 17.15 -10.27 -49.66
C TYR A 9 16.09 -10.72 -48.67
N GLY A 10 16.42 -11.81 -47.97
CA GLY A 10 15.81 -12.11 -46.69
C GLY A 10 16.25 -11.06 -45.68
N ASN A 11 15.29 -10.40 -45.05
CA ASN A 11 15.53 -9.65 -43.82
C ASN A 11 14.57 -10.18 -42.74
N ASN A 12 14.63 -11.48 -42.50
CA ASN A 12 14.09 -12.07 -41.28
C ASN A 12 15.06 -11.67 -40.16
N LYS A 13 14.81 -10.53 -39.51
CA LYS A 13 15.34 -10.30 -38.16
C LYS A 13 14.75 -11.42 -37.31
N ASN A 14 15.54 -12.47 -37.06
CA ASN A 14 15.18 -13.57 -36.19
C ASN A 14 14.74 -12.95 -34.85
N ARG A 15 13.43 -12.96 -34.60
CA ARG A 15 12.87 -12.65 -33.28
C ARG A 15 13.30 -13.79 -32.37
N THR A 16 14.44 -13.64 -31.72
CA THR A 16 14.91 -14.62 -30.75
C THR A 16 14.00 -14.55 -29.53
N HIS A 17 13.51 -15.71 -29.07
CA HIS A 17 12.83 -15.86 -27.77
C HIS A 17 13.83 -15.86 -26.59
N ILE A 18 14.99 -15.22 -26.78
CA ILE A 18 16.04 -15.11 -25.78
C ILE A 18 16.01 -13.65 -25.27
N PRO A 19 15.86 -13.42 -23.96
CA PRO A 19 15.92 -12.07 -23.41
C PRO A 19 17.29 -11.46 -23.71
N VAL A 20 17.34 -10.15 -23.94
CA VAL A 20 18.63 -9.49 -24.17
C VAL A 20 19.49 -9.65 -22.92
N GLU A 21 20.73 -10.13 -23.06
CA GLU A 21 21.68 -10.08 -21.95
C GLU A 21 21.99 -8.61 -21.61
N GLY A 22 21.77 -8.22 -20.36
CA GLY A 22 22.01 -6.87 -19.88
C GLY A 22 21.11 -6.48 -18.71
N TYR A 23 20.82 -5.19 -18.58
CA TYR A 23 20.10 -4.64 -17.45
C TYR A 23 18.59 -4.95 -17.53
N LYS A 24 17.98 -5.30 -16.39
CA LYS A 24 16.52 -5.33 -16.24
C LYS A 24 16.02 -3.99 -15.70
N ILE A 25 14.73 -3.72 -15.87
CA ILE A 25 14.15 -2.46 -15.39
C ILE A 25 14.23 -2.35 -13.86
N GLU A 26 14.09 -3.47 -13.16
CA GLU A 26 14.19 -3.54 -11.70
C GLU A 26 15.61 -3.19 -11.21
N ASP A 27 16.64 -3.68 -11.91
CA ASP A 27 18.04 -3.42 -11.57
C ASP A 27 18.42 -1.95 -11.79
N LEU A 28 17.92 -1.33 -12.87
CA LEU A 28 18.14 0.08 -13.16
C LEU A 28 17.47 0.99 -12.12
N ARG A 29 16.32 0.59 -11.58
CA ARG A 29 15.60 1.38 -10.55
C ARG A 29 16.38 1.53 -9.25
N GLN A 30 17.22 0.55 -8.89
CA GLN A 30 18.00 0.58 -7.65
C GLN A 30 19.28 1.43 -7.76
N LYS A 31 19.71 1.79 -8.99
CA LYS A 31 20.95 2.53 -9.22
C LYS A 31 20.80 4.04 -8.99
N SER A 32 21.86 4.74 -8.62
CA SER A 32 21.80 6.20 -8.48
C SER A 32 21.57 6.87 -9.86
N ILE A 33 21.15 8.15 -9.88
CA ILE A 33 20.99 8.85 -11.15
C ILE A 33 22.33 9.02 -11.89
N GLU A 34 23.41 9.16 -11.14
CA GLU A 34 24.78 9.23 -11.66
C GLU A 34 25.19 7.92 -12.34
N ASP A 35 24.89 6.78 -11.71
CA ASP A 35 25.13 5.45 -12.29
C ASP A 35 24.34 5.25 -13.59
N LEU A 36 23.08 5.68 -13.61
CA LEU A 36 22.23 5.59 -14.80
C LEU A 36 22.80 6.43 -15.94
N ILE A 37 23.28 7.64 -15.67
CA ILE A 37 23.90 8.49 -16.68
C ILE A 37 25.18 7.84 -17.24
N THR A 38 26.00 7.23 -16.39
CA THR A 38 27.19 6.50 -16.82
C THR A 38 26.83 5.33 -17.75
N ILE A 39 25.88 4.49 -17.34
CA ILE A 39 25.41 3.35 -18.16
C ILE A 39 24.84 3.84 -19.49
N ALA A 40 24.06 4.93 -19.48
CA ALA A 40 23.49 5.50 -20.69
C ALA A 40 24.57 5.98 -21.67
N ARG A 41 25.64 6.61 -21.19
CA ARG A 41 26.78 7.03 -22.04
C ARG A 41 27.52 5.83 -22.62
N GLU A 42 27.76 4.79 -21.83
CA GLU A 42 28.40 3.55 -22.31
C GLU A 42 27.58 2.85 -23.41
N LEU A 43 26.26 2.96 -23.34
CA LEU A 43 25.33 2.41 -24.34
C LEU A 43 25.02 3.38 -25.49
N GLY A 44 25.68 4.53 -25.55
CA GLY A 44 25.56 5.49 -26.66
C GLY A 44 24.23 6.25 -26.70
N VAL A 45 23.56 6.43 -25.55
CA VAL A 45 22.37 7.29 -25.45
C VAL A 45 22.79 8.76 -25.58
N GLU A 46 22.12 9.51 -26.45
CA GLU A 46 22.38 10.92 -26.65
C GLU A 46 21.81 11.78 -25.50
N HIS A 47 22.58 12.78 -25.05
CA HIS A 47 22.17 13.78 -24.04
C HIS A 47 21.51 13.20 -22.77
N PRO A 48 22.11 12.19 -22.09
CA PRO A 48 21.47 11.50 -20.97
C PRO A 48 21.20 12.42 -19.76
N ASN A 49 21.90 13.55 -19.66
CA ASN A 49 21.72 14.51 -18.57
C ASN A 49 20.42 15.32 -18.68
N GLU A 50 19.80 15.38 -19.86
CA GLU A 50 18.54 16.12 -20.09
C GLU A 50 17.29 15.27 -19.85
N LEU A 51 17.49 13.94 -19.74
CA LEU A 51 16.41 12.99 -19.53
C LEU A 51 16.05 12.88 -18.05
N LYS A 52 14.74 12.78 -17.78
CA LYS A 52 14.28 12.37 -16.45
C LYS A 52 14.73 10.95 -16.17
N ARG A 53 14.90 10.61 -14.88
CA ARG A 53 15.36 9.29 -14.43
C ARG A 53 14.62 8.12 -15.11
N GLN A 54 13.31 8.23 -15.27
CA GLN A 54 12.50 7.22 -15.97
C GLN A 54 12.92 7.09 -17.45
N ASP A 55 12.87 8.18 -18.21
CA ASP A 55 13.21 8.20 -19.63
C ASP A 55 14.64 7.71 -19.90
N LEU A 56 15.57 8.04 -19.01
CA LEU A 56 16.95 7.57 -19.04
C LEU A 56 17.06 6.04 -18.92
N MET A 57 16.35 5.42 -17.96
CA MET A 57 16.30 3.95 -17.84
C MET A 57 15.72 3.30 -19.09
N PHE A 58 14.74 3.93 -19.74
CA PHE A 58 14.12 3.40 -20.94
C PHE A 58 15.01 3.52 -22.18
N GLU A 59 15.72 4.62 -22.36
CA GLU A 59 16.69 4.74 -23.47
C GLU A 59 17.86 3.74 -23.31
N ILE A 60 18.28 3.45 -22.07
CA ILE A 60 19.22 2.35 -21.77
C ILE A 60 18.68 1.01 -22.27
N LEU A 61 17.45 0.64 -21.88
CA LEU A 61 16.82 -0.63 -22.26
C LEU A 61 16.58 -0.71 -23.77
N LYS A 62 16.18 0.40 -24.39
CA LYS A 62 15.96 0.50 -25.84
C LYS A 62 17.26 0.36 -26.63
N SER A 63 18.34 1.01 -26.19
CA SER A 63 19.67 0.86 -26.79
C SER A 63 20.16 -0.59 -26.67
N GLN A 64 19.93 -1.24 -25.52
CA GLN A 64 20.23 -2.67 -25.32
C GLN A 64 19.48 -3.56 -26.31
N VAL A 65 18.18 -3.33 -26.55
CA VAL A 65 17.33 -4.14 -27.46
C VAL A 65 17.65 -3.93 -28.93
N SER A 66 18.19 -2.76 -29.30
CA SER A 66 18.63 -2.50 -30.68
C SER A 66 19.69 -3.51 -31.17
N LYS A 67 20.41 -4.15 -30.23
CA LYS A 67 21.40 -5.22 -30.47
C LYS A 67 20.78 -6.63 -30.63
N GLY A 68 19.46 -6.78 -30.46
CA GLY A 68 18.67 -8.02 -30.64
C GLY A 68 18.06 -8.57 -29.35
N GLY A 69 16.82 -9.07 -29.41
CA GLY A 69 16.05 -9.68 -28.29
C GLY A 69 14.78 -8.89 -27.91
N TYR A 70 14.23 -9.12 -26.71
CA TYR A 70 13.03 -8.43 -26.18
C TYR A 70 13.26 -7.89 -24.76
N ILE A 71 12.48 -6.87 -24.37
CA ILE A 71 12.47 -6.33 -22.99
C ILE A 71 11.51 -7.16 -22.17
N LEU A 72 11.96 -7.64 -21.01
CA LEU A 72 11.05 -8.15 -19.99
C LEU A 72 10.59 -6.98 -19.13
N PHE A 73 9.29 -6.78 -19.05
CA PHE A 73 8.68 -5.71 -18.26
C PHE A 73 7.74 -6.32 -17.23
N THR A 74 7.84 -5.83 -15.99
CA THR A 74 6.93 -6.16 -14.91
C THR A 74 6.16 -4.91 -14.50
N GLY A 75 4.84 -5.02 -14.48
CA GLY A 75 3.97 -3.90 -14.13
C GLY A 75 2.63 -4.35 -13.58
N ILE A 76 1.93 -3.42 -12.92
CA ILE A 76 0.59 -3.66 -12.38
C ILE A 76 -0.43 -3.31 -13.47
N LEU A 77 -1.30 -4.25 -13.79
CA LEU A 77 -2.32 -4.08 -14.82
C LEU A 77 -3.43 -3.14 -14.36
N GLU A 78 -3.68 -2.13 -15.16
CA GLU A 78 -4.82 -1.23 -15.08
C GLU A 78 -5.63 -1.33 -16.37
N ILE A 79 -6.84 -1.87 -16.28
CA ILE A 79 -7.80 -2.04 -17.36
C ILE A 79 -8.70 -0.81 -17.41
N THR A 80 -8.82 -0.22 -18.60
CA THR A 80 -9.68 0.93 -18.87
C THR A 80 -11.14 0.48 -19.03
N ASN A 81 -12.07 1.44 -18.96
CA ASN A 81 -13.49 1.18 -19.21
C ASN A 81 -13.77 0.65 -20.63
N GLU A 82 -12.85 0.87 -21.58
CA GLU A 82 -12.93 0.39 -22.97
C GLU A 82 -12.42 -1.06 -23.13
N GLY A 83 -11.91 -1.67 -22.05
CA GLY A 83 -11.59 -3.09 -21.96
C GLY A 83 -10.19 -3.49 -22.43
N TYR A 84 -9.37 -2.55 -22.91
CA TYR A 84 -7.91 -2.73 -22.97
C TYR A 84 -7.27 -2.23 -21.67
N GLY A 85 -5.97 -2.46 -21.49
CA GLY A 85 -5.28 -1.99 -20.30
C GLY A 85 -3.86 -1.55 -20.55
N PHE A 86 -3.21 -1.11 -19.47
CA PHE A 86 -1.81 -0.73 -19.43
C PHE A 86 -1.16 -1.41 -18.24
N LEU A 87 0.03 -1.97 -18.45
CA LEU A 87 0.92 -2.34 -17.36
C LEU A 87 1.61 -1.06 -16.89
N ARG A 88 1.18 -0.58 -15.73
CA ARG A 88 1.83 0.54 -15.06
C ARG A 88 3.13 0.06 -14.46
N ALA A 89 4.19 0.82 -14.65
CA ALA A 89 5.43 0.58 -13.94
C ALA A 89 5.16 0.46 -12.43
N MET A 90 5.81 -0.49 -11.75
CA MET A 90 5.76 -0.58 -10.28
C MET A 90 6.57 0.54 -9.60
N ASP A 91 6.50 1.77 -10.10
CA ASP A 91 7.09 2.93 -9.43
C ASP A 91 6.07 3.58 -8.50
N ALA A 92 6.57 4.25 -7.46
CA ALA A 92 5.78 4.69 -6.31
C ALA A 92 4.56 5.59 -6.68
N ASN A 93 4.59 6.24 -7.83
CA ASN A 93 3.62 7.28 -8.17
C ASN A 93 2.60 6.88 -9.26
N PHE A 94 2.73 5.70 -9.88
CA PHE A 94 1.91 5.27 -11.02
C PHE A 94 1.69 6.35 -12.09
N SER A 95 2.68 7.23 -12.26
CA SER A 95 2.57 8.37 -13.17
C SER A 95 2.36 7.84 -14.58
N ASN A 96 1.38 8.39 -15.30
CA ASN A 96 1.16 8.06 -16.72
C ASN A 96 2.43 8.40 -17.50
N SER A 97 3.26 7.40 -17.72
CA SER A 97 4.52 7.53 -18.42
C SER A 97 4.32 7.02 -19.83
N SER A 98 5.04 7.58 -20.80
CA SER A 98 5.18 7.01 -22.17
C SER A 98 5.71 5.57 -22.16
N ASN A 99 6.15 5.12 -20.98
CA ASN A 99 6.81 3.88 -20.68
C ASN A 99 5.87 2.75 -20.24
N ASP A 100 4.56 3.01 -20.13
CA ASP A 100 3.57 1.98 -19.86
C ASP A 100 3.42 1.02 -21.05
N ALA A 101 3.14 -0.26 -20.75
CA ALA A 101 2.93 -1.26 -21.78
C ALA A 101 1.44 -1.52 -22.02
N TYR A 102 0.97 -1.24 -23.24
CA TYR A 102 -0.36 -1.56 -23.71
C TYR A 102 -0.63 -3.07 -23.67
N VAL A 103 -1.80 -3.43 -23.13
CA VAL A 103 -2.33 -4.79 -23.05
C VAL A 103 -3.66 -4.84 -23.79
N SER A 104 -3.73 -5.69 -24.82
CA SER A 104 -4.94 -5.81 -25.62
C SER A 104 -6.08 -6.49 -24.84
N SER A 105 -7.32 -6.13 -25.17
CA SER A 105 -8.52 -6.77 -24.61
C SER A 105 -8.56 -8.29 -24.85
N THR A 106 -7.98 -8.75 -25.96
CA THR A 106 -7.83 -10.18 -26.27
C THR A 106 -6.89 -10.89 -25.30
N GLN A 107 -5.75 -10.27 -24.93
CA GLN A 107 -4.85 -10.83 -23.93
C GLN A 107 -5.50 -10.86 -22.54
N ILE A 108 -6.16 -9.78 -22.15
CA ILE A 108 -6.89 -9.69 -20.88
C ILE A 108 -7.91 -10.83 -20.75
N ARG A 109 -8.75 -11.02 -21.78
CA ARG A 109 -9.74 -12.12 -21.80
C ARG A 109 -9.10 -13.50 -21.82
N LYS A 110 -8.09 -13.72 -22.67
CA LYS A 110 -7.44 -15.04 -22.85
C LYS A 110 -6.76 -15.56 -21.57
N PHE A 111 -6.22 -14.63 -20.78
CA PHE A 111 -5.50 -14.95 -19.55
C PHE A 111 -6.29 -14.63 -18.27
N ALA A 112 -7.56 -14.24 -18.40
CA ALA A 112 -8.44 -13.89 -17.28
C ALA A 112 -7.80 -12.87 -16.32
N LEU A 113 -7.12 -11.87 -16.89
CA LEU A 113 -6.44 -10.83 -16.13
C LEU A 113 -7.46 -9.85 -15.52
N ARG A 114 -7.12 -9.30 -14.35
CA ARG A 114 -7.93 -8.35 -13.59
C ARG A 114 -7.07 -7.14 -13.19
N ASN A 115 -7.73 -6.04 -12.84
CA ASN A 115 -7.04 -4.88 -12.25
C ASN A 115 -6.20 -5.30 -11.05
N GLY A 116 -5.01 -4.73 -10.92
CA GLY A 116 -4.07 -5.04 -9.84
C GLY A 116 -3.21 -6.27 -10.08
N ASP A 117 -3.40 -7.04 -11.15
CA ASP A 117 -2.51 -8.15 -11.48
C ASP A 117 -1.10 -7.63 -11.80
N VAL A 118 -0.09 -8.17 -11.13
CA VAL A 118 1.31 -7.95 -11.49
C VAL A 118 1.64 -8.86 -12.67
N VAL A 119 1.82 -8.29 -13.85
CA VAL A 119 2.09 -9.05 -15.07
C VAL A 119 3.55 -8.85 -15.45
N THR A 120 4.28 -9.95 -15.60
CA THR A 120 5.62 -9.97 -16.16
C THR A 120 5.54 -10.53 -17.58
N GLY A 121 6.03 -9.78 -18.56
CA GLY A 121 5.97 -10.22 -19.94
C GLY A 121 6.92 -9.48 -20.88
N GLN A 122 7.02 -10.04 -22.08
CA GLN A 122 7.85 -9.50 -23.15
C GLN A 122 7.15 -8.30 -23.77
N VAL A 123 7.80 -7.14 -23.81
CA VAL A 123 7.28 -5.94 -24.45
C VAL A 123 8.13 -5.55 -25.66
N ARG A 124 7.48 -4.96 -26.65
CA ARG A 124 8.14 -4.36 -27.82
C ARG A 124 7.95 -2.84 -27.83
N PRO A 125 8.90 -2.09 -28.42
CA PRO A 125 8.73 -0.66 -28.62
C PRO A 125 7.53 -0.35 -29.54
N PRO A 126 6.94 0.85 -29.39
CA PRO A 126 5.91 1.36 -30.29
C PRO A 126 6.41 1.41 -31.74
N LYS A 127 5.53 1.12 -32.70
CA LYS A 127 5.73 1.46 -34.12
C LYS A 127 5.49 2.95 -34.34
N GLU A 128 5.80 3.47 -35.54
CA GLU A 128 5.65 4.90 -35.90
C GLU A 128 4.26 5.51 -35.60
N GLN A 129 3.20 4.71 -35.57
CA GLN A 129 1.82 5.14 -35.28
C GLN A 129 1.36 4.84 -33.84
N GLU A 130 2.19 4.17 -33.03
CA GLU A 130 1.87 3.78 -31.66
C GLU A 130 2.59 4.72 -30.68
N ARG A 131 1.95 5.05 -29.55
CA ARG A 131 2.56 5.87 -28.48
C ARG A 131 3.19 5.06 -27.36
N TYR A 132 2.77 3.82 -27.17
CA TYR A 132 3.10 3.00 -26.01
C TYR A 132 3.79 1.71 -26.42
N TYR A 133 4.57 1.14 -25.50
CA TYR A 133 5.06 -0.23 -25.64
C TYR A 133 3.87 -1.19 -25.75
N ALA A 134 4.04 -2.31 -26.44
CA ALA A 134 2.98 -3.31 -26.55
C ALA A 134 3.44 -4.64 -25.95
N LEU A 135 2.61 -5.23 -25.09
CA LEU A 135 2.83 -6.55 -24.53
C LEU A 135 2.71 -7.61 -25.63
N LEU A 136 3.78 -8.38 -25.87
CA LEU A 136 3.81 -9.46 -26.84
C LEU A 136 3.38 -10.79 -26.23
N LYS A 137 4.00 -11.15 -25.11
CA LYS A 137 3.82 -12.45 -24.46
C LYS A 137 3.86 -12.28 -22.95
N ILE A 138 2.93 -12.93 -22.26
CA ILE A 138 2.92 -13.01 -20.79
C ILE A 138 3.76 -14.21 -20.37
N GLU A 139 4.70 -13.99 -19.47
CA GLU A 139 5.50 -15.06 -18.86
C GLU A 139 4.95 -15.46 -17.49
N ALA A 140 4.53 -14.49 -16.68
CA ALA A 140 3.99 -14.73 -15.35
C ALA A 140 2.89 -13.72 -14.98
N VAL A 141 1.99 -14.15 -14.10
CA VAL A 141 0.96 -13.31 -13.48
C VAL A 141 1.04 -13.50 -11.97
N ASN A 142 1.19 -12.40 -11.22
CA ASN A 142 1.42 -12.35 -9.78
C ASN A 142 2.59 -13.25 -9.33
N TYR A 143 3.66 -13.27 -10.13
CA TYR A 143 4.86 -14.11 -9.98
C TYR A 143 4.61 -15.62 -10.10
N MET A 144 3.44 -16.02 -10.61
CA MET A 144 3.08 -17.41 -10.87
C MET A 144 3.04 -17.72 -12.37
N PRO A 145 3.28 -18.98 -12.77
CA PRO A 145 3.01 -19.43 -14.12
C PRO A 145 1.56 -19.16 -14.53
N VAL A 146 1.37 -18.72 -15.77
CA VAL A 146 0.07 -18.30 -16.30
C VAL A 146 -1.03 -19.36 -16.17
N ASN A 147 -0.67 -20.65 -16.26
CA ASN A 147 -1.63 -21.75 -16.15
C ASN A 147 -2.21 -21.88 -14.74
N GLU A 148 -1.40 -21.66 -13.71
CA GLU A 148 -1.82 -21.74 -12.30
C GLU A 148 -2.65 -20.51 -11.91
N SER A 149 -2.27 -19.33 -12.41
CA SER A 149 -2.98 -18.08 -12.11
C SER A 149 -4.46 -18.09 -12.53
N LYS A 150 -4.87 -18.98 -13.44
CA LYS A 150 -6.28 -19.08 -13.87
C LYS A 150 -7.20 -19.71 -12.82
N ASN A 151 -6.64 -20.51 -11.90
CA ASN A 151 -7.41 -21.26 -10.91
C ASN A 151 -7.59 -20.50 -9.59
N ARG A 152 -7.03 -19.29 -9.47
CA ARG A 152 -7.14 -18.49 -8.25
C ARG A 152 -8.60 -18.08 -7.99
N PRO A 153 -9.06 -18.08 -6.73
CA PRO A 153 -10.40 -17.62 -6.40
C PRO A 153 -10.59 -16.12 -6.68
N LEU A 154 -11.84 -15.69 -6.71
CA LEU A 154 -12.19 -14.26 -6.70
C LEU A 154 -12.23 -13.78 -5.25
N PHE A 155 -11.59 -12.66 -4.94
CA PHE A 155 -11.58 -12.07 -3.60
C PHE A 155 -12.99 -11.92 -3.00
N ASP A 156 -13.96 -11.48 -3.80
CA ASP A 156 -15.34 -11.26 -3.36
C ASP A 156 -16.09 -12.57 -3.00
N ASN A 157 -15.60 -13.74 -3.46
CA ASN A 157 -16.18 -15.05 -3.13
C ASN A 157 -15.56 -15.68 -1.87
N LEU A 158 -14.49 -15.09 -1.33
CA LEU A 158 -13.80 -15.62 -0.17
C LEU A 158 -14.60 -15.33 1.12
N THR A 159 -14.71 -16.32 2.01
CA THR A 159 -15.46 -16.21 3.26
C THR A 159 -14.74 -15.29 4.24
N PRO A 160 -15.33 -14.15 4.65
CA PRO A 160 -14.73 -13.26 5.63
C PRO A 160 -14.91 -13.79 7.06
N LEU A 161 -13.84 -13.72 7.86
CA LEU A 161 -13.84 -14.02 9.29
C LEU A 161 -13.39 -12.80 10.11
N TYR A 162 -13.60 -12.88 11.43
CA TYR A 162 -12.89 -12.00 12.35
C TYR A 162 -11.39 -12.32 12.32
N PRO A 163 -10.52 -11.34 12.61
CA PRO A 163 -9.11 -11.60 12.85
C PRO A 163 -8.92 -12.60 14.00
N GLN A 164 -8.10 -13.62 13.77
CA GLN A 164 -7.81 -14.71 14.73
C GLN A 164 -6.32 -14.81 15.07
N GLU A 165 -5.45 -14.21 14.26
CA GLU A 165 -4.02 -14.18 14.49
C GLU A 165 -3.60 -12.73 14.75
N LYS A 166 -2.93 -12.50 15.87
CA LYS A 166 -2.44 -11.18 16.26
C LYS A 166 -1.17 -10.83 15.48
N ILE A 167 -1.13 -9.60 14.98
CA ILE A 167 0.10 -8.97 14.49
C ILE A 167 0.80 -8.37 15.71
N LYS A 168 1.89 -8.97 16.16
CA LYS A 168 2.68 -8.48 17.29
C LYS A 168 3.46 -7.23 16.87
N LEU A 169 3.27 -6.14 17.59
CA LEU A 169 3.88 -4.84 17.29
C LEU A 169 5.05 -4.50 18.21
N GLU A 170 5.13 -5.09 19.39
CA GLU A 170 6.28 -4.99 20.29
C GLU A 170 7.53 -5.60 19.65
N TYR A 171 8.57 -4.79 19.42
CA TYR A 171 9.86 -5.24 18.86
C TYR A 171 11.08 -4.73 19.64
N ASP A 172 10.98 -3.57 20.29
CA ASP A 172 12.07 -2.98 21.09
C ASP A 172 11.53 -2.55 22.47
N PRO A 173 12.20 -2.91 23.59
CA PRO A 173 11.79 -2.56 24.96
C PRO A 173 11.56 -1.06 25.19
N ILE A 174 12.33 -0.21 24.52
CA ILE A 174 12.33 1.26 24.65
C ILE A 174 11.18 1.85 23.81
N LYS A 175 10.78 1.17 22.73
CA LYS A 175 9.73 1.64 21.82
C LYS A 175 8.35 1.28 22.37
N LEU A 176 7.76 2.25 23.07
CA LEU A 176 6.49 2.06 23.76
C LEU A 176 5.28 1.88 22.83
N THR A 177 5.32 2.39 21.60
CA THR A 177 4.19 2.34 20.66
C THR A 177 3.66 0.93 20.44
N GLY A 178 4.50 0.01 19.95
CA GLY A 178 4.08 -1.36 19.72
C GLY A 178 3.59 -2.05 21.00
N ARG A 179 4.26 -1.79 22.12
CA ARG A 179 3.91 -2.34 23.43
C ARG A 179 2.53 -1.90 23.92
N VAL A 180 2.21 -0.61 23.80
CA VAL A 180 0.91 -0.04 24.20
C VAL A 180 -0.19 -0.56 23.29
N LEU A 181 0.04 -0.57 21.98
CA LEU A 181 -0.95 -1.06 21.02
C LEU A 181 -1.24 -2.55 21.22
N ASP A 182 -0.21 -3.36 21.45
CA ASP A 182 -0.38 -4.80 21.70
C ASP A 182 -1.24 -5.11 22.94
N LEU A 183 -1.26 -4.23 23.95
CA LEU A 183 -2.05 -4.42 25.17
C LEU A 183 -3.46 -3.86 25.04
N PHE A 184 -3.63 -2.67 24.46
CA PHE A 184 -4.90 -1.95 24.54
C PHE A 184 -5.68 -1.94 23.23
N THR A 185 -5.01 -2.12 22.09
CA THR A 185 -5.65 -2.13 20.77
C THR A 185 -5.02 -3.21 19.89
N PRO A 186 -5.16 -4.49 20.26
CA PRO A 186 -4.52 -5.58 19.54
C PRO A 186 -4.96 -5.57 18.08
N ILE A 187 -4.00 -5.58 17.15
CA ILE A 187 -4.28 -5.61 15.72
C ILE A 187 -4.11 -7.03 15.22
N GLY A 188 -5.12 -7.58 14.53
CA GLY A 188 -5.03 -8.89 13.91
C GLY A 188 -4.84 -8.87 12.39
N LYS A 189 -4.47 -10.01 11.84
CA LYS A 189 -4.51 -10.29 10.40
C LYS A 189 -5.95 -10.20 9.90
N GLY A 190 -6.22 -9.21 9.03
CA GLY A 190 -7.56 -8.87 8.55
C GLY A 190 -8.25 -7.71 9.27
N GLN A 191 -7.54 -6.96 10.13
CA GLN A 191 -8.13 -5.86 10.90
C GLN A 191 -8.53 -4.67 10.01
N ARG A 192 -9.63 -3.99 10.38
CA ARG A 192 -10.03 -2.67 9.88
C ARG A 192 -9.79 -1.62 10.98
N GLY A 193 -8.58 -1.10 11.03
CA GLY A 193 -8.14 -0.14 12.04
C GLY A 193 -8.26 1.30 11.58
N LEU A 194 -8.74 2.17 12.47
CA LEU A 194 -8.70 3.62 12.32
C LEU A 194 -7.77 4.23 13.36
N ILE A 195 -6.79 5.01 12.92
CA ILE A 195 -6.01 5.89 13.78
C ILE A 195 -6.71 7.24 13.77
N VAL A 196 -7.47 7.53 14.82
CA VAL A 196 -8.24 8.76 14.99
C VAL A 196 -7.30 9.82 15.54
N ALA A 197 -6.88 10.76 14.69
CA ALA A 197 -5.78 11.65 15.01
C ALA A 197 -6.14 13.11 14.70
N PRO A 198 -6.09 14.02 15.70
CA PRO A 198 -6.10 15.44 15.41
C PRO A 198 -4.77 15.87 14.76
N PRO A 199 -4.74 17.00 14.05
CA PRO A 199 -3.49 17.57 13.55
C PRO A 199 -2.43 17.70 14.66
N ARG A 200 -1.16 17.45 14.32
CA ARG A 200 0.01 17.53 15.23
C ARG A 200 0.02 16.55 16.42
N SER A 201 -0.77 15.48 16.36
CA SER A 201 -0.81 14.43 17.41
C SER A 201 0.27 13.35 17.32
N GLY A 202 1.06 13.33 16.24
CA GLY A 202 2.09 12.30 16.00
C GLY A 202 1.64 11.12 15.11
N LYS A 203 0.60 11.31 14.27
CA LYS A 203 0.08 10.28 13.34
C LYS A 203 1.17 9.59 12.52
N THR A 204 2.09 10.36 11.95
CA THR A 204 3.11 9.85 11.03
C THR A 204 4.12 8.96 11.76
N GLU A 205 4.55 9.38 12.95
CA GLU A 205 5.46 8.60 13.78
C GLU A 205 4.81 7.30 14.26
N LEU A 206 3.53 7.35 14.66
CA LEU A 206 2.77 6.15 14.99
C LEU A 206 2.72 5.16 13.80
N MET A 207 2.50 5.68 12.59
CA MET A 207 2.46 4.86 11.37
C MET A 207 3.81 4.22 11.04
N LYS A 208 4.92 4.94 11.23
CA LYS A 208 6.27 4.39 11.08
C LYS A 208 6.55 3.29 12.10
N GLU A 209 6.20 3.51 13.35
CA GLU A 209 6.36 2.50 14.41
C GLU A 209 5.54 1.23 14.12
N LEU A 210 4.32 1.37 13.58
CA LEU A 210 3.53 0.23 13.10
C LEU A 210 4.26 -0.52 11.98
N ALA A 211 4.77 0.20 10.97
CA ALA A 211 5.52 -0.40 9.88
C ALA A 211 6.77 -1.14 10.36
N HIS A 212 7.54 -0.56 11.29
CA HIS A 212 8.71 -1.20 11.89
C HIS A 212 8.34 -2.44 12.70
N GLY A 213 7.31 -2.37 13.54
CA GLY A 213 6.83 -3.52 14.32
C GLY A 213 6.38 -4.67 13.42
N ILE A 214 5.63 -4.38 12.36
CA ILE A 214 5.18 -5.38 11.38
C ILE A 214 6.38 -5.99 10.66
N THR A 215 7.27 -5.18 10.08
CA THR A 215 8.40 -5.69 9.28
C THR A 215 9.42 -6.46 10.11
N HIS A 216 9.56 -6.13 11.39
CA HIS A 216 10.45 -6.84 12.31
C HIS A 216 9.87 -8.19 12.76
N ASN A 217 8.62 -8.21 13.22
CA ASN A 217 8.01 -9.41 13.79
C ASN A 217 7.34 -10.32 12.75
N HIS A 218 6.92 -9.75 11.62
CA HIS A 218 6.12 -10.40 10.58
C HIS A 218 6.69 -10.14 9.18
N PRO A 219 7.92 -10.60 8.88
CA PRO A 219 8.54 -10.41 7.56
C PRO A 219 7.80 -11.14 6.43
N GLU A 220 6.90 -12.08 6.76
CA GLU A 220 6.03 -12.76 5.81
C GLU A 220 4.86 -11.90 5.29
N VAL A 221 4.52 -10.82 6.02
CA VAL A 221 3.43 -9.92 5.69
C VAL A 221 3.89 -8.92 4.63
N GLU A 222 3.12 -8.81 3.55
CA GLU A 222 3.36 -7.80 2.51
C GLU A 222 2.87 -6.43 3.00
N LEU A 223 3.82 -5.58 3.40
CA LEU A 223 3.54 -4.23 3.85
C LEU A 223 3.46 -3.26 2.67
N ILE A 224 2.31 -2.58 2.57
CA ILE A 224 2.04 -1.52 1.62
C ILE A 224 1.75 -0.23 2.39
N VAL A 225 2.42 0.86 2.05
CA VAL A 225 2.09 2.19 2.55
C VAL A 225 1.48 3.00 1.42
N LEU A 226 0.27 3.52 1.63
CA LEU A 226 -0.46 4.34 0.67
C LEU A 226 -0.62 5.76 1.22
N LEU A 227 0.05 6.73 0.59
CA LEU A 227 0.00 8.14 0.96
C LEU A 227 -0.83 8.91 -0.06
N VAL A 228 -1.89 9.59 0.40
CA VAL A 228 -2.86 10.29 -0.46
C VAL A 228 -2.99 11.73 -0.03
N ASP A 229 -2.75 12.65 -0.97
CA ASP A 229 -2.86 14.10 -0.79
C ASP A 229 -1.98 14.58 0.39
N GLU A 230 -0.79 14.01 0.50
CA GLU A 230 0.22 14.34 1.51
C GLU A 230 1.42 15.08 0.87
N ARG A 231 2.28 15.66 1.72
CA ARG A 231 3.41 16.47 1.24
C ARG A 231 4.56 15.62 0.66
N PRO A 232 5.24 16.08 -0.41
CA PRO A 232 6.35 15.34 -1.01
C PRO A 232 7.48 14.99 -0.03
N GLU A 233 7.79 15.85 0.92
CA GLU A 233 8.81 15.61 1.95
C GLU A 233 8.39 14.49 2.93
N GLU A 234 7.10 14.39 3.25
CA GLU A 234 6.56 13.33 4.11
C GLU A 234 6.55 11.98 3.37
N VAL A 235 6.32 11.99 2.05
CA VAL A 235 6.47 10.80 1.19
C VAL A 235 7.91 10.31 1.18
N THR A 236 8.87 11.21 0.92
CA THR A 236 10.30 10.86 0.85
C THR A 236 10.81 10.29 2.18
N ASP A 237 10.37 10.87 3.30
CA ASP A 237 10.69 10.40 4.64
C ASP A 237 10.13 8.99 4.89
N MET A 238 8.89 8.72 4.50
CA MET A 238 8.29 7.38 4.60
C MET A 238 9.03 6.34 3.73
N GLU A 239 9.37 6.68 2.48
CA GLU A 239 10.12 5.82 1.56
C GLU A 239 11.50 5.41 2.10
N ARG A 240 12.14 6.30 2.86
CA ARG A 240 13.47 6.03 3.44
C ARG A 240 13.41 5.28 4.77
N CYS A 241 12.32 5.44 5.52
CA CYS A 241 12.18 4.82 6.84
C CYS A 241 11.56 3.41 6.77
N VAL A 242 10.56 3.19 5.92
CA VAL A 242 9.76 1.96 5.95
C VAL A 242 10.28 0.92 4.97
N ASN A 243 10.50 -0.30 5.48
CA ASN A 243 10.79 -1.46 4.64
C ASN A 243 9.50 -2.06 4.08
N GLY A 244 8.97 -1.49 3.00
CA GLY A 244 7.75 -1.95 2.36
C GLY A 244 7.52 -1.24 1.03
N GLU A 245 6.43 -1.58 0.35
CA GLU A 245 6.07 -0.89 -0.88
C GLU A 245 5.33 0.41 -0.58
N VAL A 246 5.97 1.55 -0.88
CA VAL A 246 5.37 2.87 -0.70
C VAL A 246 4.77 3.35 -2.01
N TYR A 247 3.47 3.61 -2.00
CA TYR A 247 2.73 4.22 -3.09
C TYR A 247 2.22 5.58 -2.65
N SER A 248 2.35 6.59 -3.51
CA SER A 248 1.97 7.94 -3.16
C SER A 248 1.24 8.67 -4.30
N SER A 249 0.37 9.60 -3.90
CA SER A 249 -0.10 10.67 -4.76
C SER A 249 -0.09 11.96 -3.95
N THR A 250 0.92 12.80 -4.17
CA THR A 250 1.10 14.07 -3.44
C THR A 250 -0.03 15.06 -3.73
N PHE A 251 -0.18 16.07 -2.87
CA PHE A 251 -1.21 17.12 -3.00
C PHE A 251 -1.14 17.95 -4.30
N ASP A 252 -0.02 17.90 -5.02
CA ASP A 252 0.16 18.61 -6.30
C ASP A 252 -0.67 17.97 -7.44
N LEU A 253 -1.16 16.75 -7.24
CA LEU A 253 -1.87 15.97 -8.24
C LEU A 253 -3.40 16.13 -8.08
N PRO A 254 -4.18 15.98 -9.16
CA PRO A 254 -5.64 16.12 -9.09
C PRO A 254 -6.30 14.97 -8.32
N ALA A 255 -7.50 15.22 -7.78
CA ALA A 255 -8.28 14.23 -7.03
C ALA A 255 -8.54 12.92 -7.81
N GLN A 256 -8.69 12.98 -9.14
CA GLN A 256 -8.80 11.79 -9.98
C GLN A 256 -7.57 10.87 -9.86
N ASN A 257 -6.37 11.44 -9.70
CA ASN A 257 -5.15 10.67 -9.53
C ASN A 257 -5.13 9.97 -8.18
N HIS A 258 -5.52 10.66 -7.11
CA HIS A 258 -5.64 10.07 -5.77
C HIS A 258 -6.55 8.84 -5.76
N VAL A 259 -7.74 8.97 -6.37
CA VAL A 259 -8.72 7.88 -6.49
C VAL A 259 -8.12 6.72 -7.28
N ARG A 260 -7.52 6.99 -8.44
CA ARG A 260 -6.95 5.97 -9.30
C ARG A 260 -5.81 5.19 -8.65
N VAL A 261 -4.87 5.89 -7.99
CA VAL A 261 -3.76 5.24 -7.27
C VAL A 261 -4.30 4.35 -6.16
N ALA A 262 -5.25 4.83 -5.37
CA ALA A 262 -5.88 4.03 -4.32
C ALA A 262 -6.62 2.81 -4.87
N GLU A 263 -7.40 2.97 -5.96
CA GLU A 263 -8.10 1.86 -6.63
C GLU A 263 -7.12 0.80 -7.17
N LEU A 264 -5.97 1.20 -7.71
CA LEU A 264 -4.97 0.26 -8.20
C LEU A 264 -4.27 -0.50 -7.05
N VAL A 265 -3.90 0.21 -5.98
CA VAL A 265 -3.24 -0.38 -4.80
C VAL A 265 -4.15 -1.38 -4.10
N ILE A 266 -5.43 -1.06 -3.89
CA ILE A 266 -6.36 -2.00 -3.26
C ILE A 266 -6.61 -3.22 -4.13
N GLU A 267 -6.72 -3.06 -5.44
CA GLU A 267 -6.88 -4.21 -6.34
C GLU A 267 -5.62 -5.08 -6.34
N LYS A 268 -4.41 -4.50 -6.34
CA LYS A 268 -3.16 -5.26 -6.15
C LYS A 268 -3.19 -6.07 -4.85
N ALA A 269 -3.53 -5.43 -3.73
CA ALA A 269 -3.61 -6.11 -2.44
C ALA A 269 -4.59 -7.29 -2.45
N LYS A 270 -5.78 -7.11 -3.05
CA LYS A 270 -6.75 -8.21 -3.24
C LYS A 270 -6.17 -9.36 -4.07
N ARG A 271 -5.43 -9.08 -5.14
CA ARG A 271 -4.77 -10.12 -5.95
C ARG A 271 -3.76 -10.91 -5.12
N ARG A 272 -3.05 -10.29 -4.17
CA ARG A 272 -2.11 -10.99 -3.27
C ARG A 272 -2.84 -11.86 -2.25
N VAL A 273 -3.95 -11.38 -1.69
CA VAL A 273 -4.78 -12.14 -0.75
C VAL A 273 -5.43 -13.37 -1.41
N GLU A 274 -5.86 -13.24 -2.67
CA GLU A 274 -6.35 -14.37 -3.49
C GLU A 274 -5.31 -15.50 -3.64
N LEU A 275 -4.02 -15.19 -3.45
CA LEU A 275 -2.91 -16.15 -3.46
C LEU A 275 -2.50 -16.64 -2.07
N GLY A 276 -3.32 -16.38 -1.05
CA GLY A 276 -3.04 -16.81 0.32
C GLY A 276 -2.04 -15.95 1.07
N ARG A 277 -1.76 -14.72 0.60
CA ARG A 277 -0.81 -13.80 1.27
C ARG A 277 -1.51 -12.90 2.27
N ASP A 278 -0.81 -12.62 3.37
CA ASP A 278 -1.19 -11.59 4.32
C ASP A 278 -0.66 -10.24 3.86
N VAL A 279 -1.55 -9.27 3.72
CA VAL A 279 -1.23 -7.93 3.22
C VAL A 279 -1.69 -6.90 4.24
N VAL A 280 -0.81 -5.97 4.61
CA VAL A 280 -1.16 -4.80 5.41
C VAL A 280 -1.05 -3.55 4.56
N ILE A 281 -2.12 -2.75 4.52
CA ILE A 281 -2.09 -1.40 3.95
C ILE A 281 -2.12 -0.38 5.09
N LEU A 282 -1.09 0.44 5.20
CA LEU A 282 -1.07 1.65 6.02
C LEU A 282 -1.49 2.84 5.14
N LEU A 283 -2.67 3.40 5.39
CA LEU A 283 -3.24 4.49 4.58
C LEU A 283 -3.19 5.83 5.34
N ASP A 284 -2.49 6.81 4.76
CA ASP A 284 -2.48 8.20 5.24
C ASP A 284 -3.00 9.14 4.14
N SER A 285 -4.26 9.58 4.12
CA SER A 285 -5.33 9.29 5.09
C SER A 285 -6.64 8.90 4.42
N ILE A 286 -7.51 8.19 5.15
CA ILE A 286 -8.84 7.84 4.65
C ILE A 286 -9.73 9.08 4.49
N THR A 287 -9.53 10.10 5.32
CA THR A 287 -10.27 11.36 5.24
C THR A 287 -9.97 12.08 3.92
N ARG A 288 -8.68 12.22 3.56
CA ARG A 288 -8.28 12.83 2.30
C ARG A 288 -8.72 12.02 1.09
N LEU A 289 -8.64 10.69 1.17
CA LEU A 289 -9.16 9.82 0.12
C LEU A 289 -10.67 10.02 -0.08
N ALA A 290 -11.45 10.08 1.00
CA ALA A 290 -12.90 10.33 0.92
C ALA A 290 -13.23 11.71 0.34
N ARG A 291 -12.45 12.75 0.68
CA ARG A 291 -12.56 14.08 0.04
C ARG A 291 -12.31 13.99 -1.47
N ALA A 292 -11.28 13.28 -1.90
CA ALA A 292 -10.99 13.09 -3.32
C ALA A 292 -12.15 12.38 -4.05
N TYR A 293 -12.73 11.32 -3.46
CA TYR A 293 -13.92 10.68 -4.00
C TYR A 293 -15.12 11.63 -4.09
N ASN A 294 -15.33 12.48 -3.09
CA ASN A 294 -16.40 13.48 -3.11
C ASN A 294 -16.24 14.49 -4.25
N THR A 295 -15.01 14.93 -4.53
CA THR A 295 -14.71 15.84 -5.64
C THR A 295 -14.90 15.19 -7.02
N VAL A 296 -14.58 13.90 -7.15
CA VAL A 296 -14.64 13.19 -8.44
C VAL A 296 -16.03 12.64 -8.76
N THR A 297 -16.84 12.37 -7.73
CA THR A 297 -18.18 11.79 -7.92
C THR A 297 -19.13 12.81 -8.55
N PRO A 298 -19.84 12.46 -9.64
CA PRO A 298 -20.88 13.33 -10.20
C PRO A 298 -21.96 13.63 -9.16
N SER A 299 -22.43 14.86 -9.12
CA SER A 299 -23.47 15.29 -8.15
C SER A 299 -24.72 14.43 -8.27
N SER A 300 -25.16 13.88 -7.15
CA SER A 300 -26.41 13.10 -7.03
C SER A 300 -27.64 14.00 -6.82
N GLY A 301 -27.43 15.30 -6.61
CA GLY A 301 -28.48 16.23 -6.18
C GLY A 301 -28.86 16.11 -4.70
N LYS A 302 -28.28 15.16 -3.95
CA LYS A 302 -28.51 14.97 -2.51
C LYS A 302 -27.21 15.18 -1.75
N VAL A 303 -27.11 16.31 -1.06
CA VAL A 303 -25.93 16.67 -0.27
C VAL A 303 -26.25 16.47 1.21
N LEU A 304 -25.45 15.65 1.88
CA LEU A 304 -25.48 15.41 3.32
C LEU A 304 -24.89 16.62 4.07
N SER A 305 -24.99 16.58 5.40
CA SER A 305 -24.31 17.56 6.25
C SER A 305 -22.82 17.63 5.92
N GLY A 306 -22.24 18.84 6.01
CA GLY A 306 -20.82 19.04 5.71
C GLY A 306 -20.44 19.06 4.22
N GLY A 307 -21.41 19.04 3.29
CA GLY A 307 -21.13 19.17 1.85
C GLY A 307 -20.69 17.86 1.18
N VAL A 308 -20.97 16.72 1.83
CA VAL A 308 -20.66 15.39 1.29
C VAL A 308 -21.83 14.91 0.43
N ASP A 309 -21.57 14.49 -0.80
CA ASP A 309 -22.60 13.88 -1.65
C ASP A 309 -23.00 12.50 -1.10
N ALA A 310 -24.29 12.17 -1.14
CA ALA A 310 -24.82 10.91 -0.61
C ALA A 310 -24.15 9.66 -1.21
N ASN A 311 -23.69 9.73 -2.47
CA ASN A 311 -23.04 8.61 -3.15
C ASN A 311 -21.51 8.63 -3.00
N ALA A 312 -20.92 9.76 -2.59
CA ALA A 312 -19.47 9.92 -2.54
C ALA A 312 -18.77 8.96 -1.57
N LEU A 313 -19.44 8.59 -0.46
CA LEU A 313 -18.85 7.74 0.57
C LEU A 313 -18.94 6.24 0.25
N HIS A 314 -19.72 5.83 -0.75
CA HIS A 314 -19.90 4.42 -1.07
C HIS A 314 -18.58 3.73 -1.48
N LYS A 315 -17.80 4.36 -2.37
CA LYS A 315 -16.51 3.82 -2.83
C LYS A 315 -15.45 3.80 -1.72
N PRO A 316 -15.20 4.89 -0.96
CA PRO A 316 -14.32 4.88 0.20
C PRO A 316 -14.70 3.81 1.24
N LYS A 317 -15.99 3.63 1.54
CA LYS A 317 -16.48 2.57 2.45
C LYS A 317 -16.16 1.19 1.92
N ARG A 318 -16.31 0.95 0.61
CA ARG A 318 -15.92 -0.31 -0.02
C ARG A 318 -14.41 -0.54 0.02
N PHE A 319 -13.59 0.51 -0.14
CA PHE A 319 -12.14 0.43 0.00
C PHE A 319 -11.77 -0.04 1.41
N PHE A 320 -12.27 0.63 2.46
CA PHE A 320 -11.94 0.29 3.84
C PHE A 320 -12.56 -1.04 4.28
N GLY A 321 -13.79 -1.31 3.84
CA GLY A 321 -14.49 -2.58 4.06
C GLY A 321 -13.91 -3.77 3.27
N ALA A 322 -12.93 -3.55 2.40
CA ALA A 322 -12.20 -4.63 1.77
C ALA A 322 -11.37 -5.42 2.79
N ALA A 323 -10.85 -4.76 3.84
CA ALA A 323 -10.07 -5.43 4.87
C ALA A 323 -10.89 -6.45 5.67
N ARG A 324 -10.37 -7.67 5.72
CA ARG A 324 -11.00 -8.86 6.28
C ARG A 324 -9.97 -9.98 6.42
N ASN A 325 -10.18 -10.84 7.40
CA ASN A 325 -9.51 -12.14 7.47
C ASN A 325 -10.25 -13.11 6.55
N ILE A 326 -9.57 -14.05 5.90
CA ILE A 326 -10.20 -15.02 5.00
C ILE A 326 -10.02 -16.45 5.52
N GLU A 327 -11.11 -17.20 5.53
CA GLU A 327 -11.07 -18.63 5.82
C GLU A 327 -10.24 -19.40 4.78
N ASN A 328 -9.25 -20.18 5.24
CA ASN A 328 -8.35 -20.96 4.38
C ASN A 328 -7.61 -20.13 3.32
N GLY A 329 -7.38 -18.84 3.59
CA GLY A 329 -6.67 -17.91 2.71
C GLY A 329 -5.71 -17.02 3.47
N GLY A 330 -5.27 -15.94 2.82
CA GLY A 330 -4.51 -14.88 3.47
C GLY A 330 -5.44 -13.84 4.09
N SER A 331 -4.88 -12.71 4.53
CA SER A 331 -5.67 -11.64 5.13
C SER A 331 -5.38 -10.28 4.49
N LEU A 332 -6.38 -9.40 4.47
CA LEU A 332 -6.19 -8.00 4.12
C LEU A 332 -6.44 -7.15 5.36
N THR A 333 -5.38 -6.58 5.90
CA THR A 333 -5.42 -5.61 6.99
C THR A 333 -5.32 -4.20 6.42
N ILE A 334 -6.20 -3.29 6.85
CA ILE A 334 -6.08 -1.87 6.51
C ILE A 334 -6.09 -1.08 7.82
N ILE A 335 -5.02 -0.33 8.06
CA ILE A 335 -4.92 0.64 9.14
C ILE A 335 -4.84 2.01 8.50
N ALA A 336 -5.87 2.83 8.70
CA ALA A 336 -5.95 4.13 8.07
C ALA A 336 -6.01 5.25 9.09
N THR A 337 -5.34 6.37 8.82
CA THR A 337 -5.49 7.59 9.62
C THR A 337 -6.80 8.29 9.25
N ALA A 338 -7.52 8.76 10.26
CA ALA A 338 -8.71 9.59 10.13
C ALA A 338 -8.49 10.89 10.88
N LEU A 339 -8.64 12.01 10.17
CA LEU A 339 -8.47 13.34 10.74
C LEU A 339 -9.72 13.76 11.50
N VAL A 340 -9.53 14.19 12.76
CA VAL A 340 -10.57 14.78 13.62
C VAL A 340 -10.13 16.15 14.14
N ASP A 341 -11.05 16.91 14.73
CA ASP A 341 -10.79 18.25 15.28
C ASP A 341 -10.10 19.21 14.29
N THR A 342 -10.47 19.11 13.00
CA THR A 342 -9.96 19.96 11.91
C THR A 342 -10.76 21.26 11.77
N GLY A 343 -11.91 21.35 12.43
CA GLY A 343 -12.89 22.43 12.26
C GLY A 343 -13.77 22.28 11.00
N SER A 344 -13.60 21.19 10.24
CA SER A 344 -14.42 20.89 9.06
C SER A 344 -15.55 19.91 9.40
N ARG A 345 -16.81 20.35 9.24
CA ARG A 345 -17.98 19.48 9.36
C ARG A 345 -17.96 18.32 8.37
N MET A 346 -17.30 18.49 7.22
CA MET A 346 -17.13 17.42 6.23
C MET A 346 -16.33 16.26 6.83
N ASP A 347 -15.26 16.56 7.56
CA ASP A 347 -14.38 15.55 8.14
C ASP A 347 -15.06 14.81 9.29
N GLU A 348 -15.85 15.53 10.10
CA GLU A 348 -16.67 14.94 11.16
C GLU A 348 -17.65 13.90 10.59
N VAL A 349 -18.36 14.24 9.50
CA VAL A 349 -19.29 13.32 8.83
C VAL A 349 -18.56 12.12 8.22
N ILE A 350 -17.41 12.36 7.58
CA ILE A 350 -16.56 11.30 7.04
C ILE A 350 -16.11 10.34 8.16
N PHE A 351 -15.65 10.89 9.28
CA PHE A 351 -15.17 10.10 10.42
C PHE A 351 -16.27 9.20 10.98
N GLU A 352 -17.46 9.73 11.24
CA GLU A 352 -18.59 8.94 11.79
C GLU A 352 -19.00 7.79 10.87
N GLU A 353 -18.99 8.00 9.54
CA GLU A 353 -19.29 6.95 8.57
C GLU A 353 -18.26 5.81 8.55
N PHE A 354 -16.98 6.13 8.75
CA PHE A 354 -15.92 5.12 8.83
C PHE A 354 -15.83 4.44 10.19
N LYS A 355 -16.15 5.15 11.27
CA LYS A 355 -16.23 4.59 12.62
C LYS A 355 -17.19 3.41 12.68
N GLY A 356 -18.34 3.51 12.01
CA GLY A 356 -19.28 2.39 11.89
C GLY A 356 -18.76 1.19 11.08
N THR A 357 -17.80 1.42 10.18
CA THR A 357 -17.23 0.41 9.26
C THR A 357 -16.02 -0.31 9.87
N GLY A 358 -15.24 0.40 10.70
CA GLY A 358 -14.06 -0.11 11.39
C GLY A 358 -14.39 -1.09 12.52
N ASN A 359 -13.39 -1.86 12.93
CA ASN A 359 -13.47 -2.76 14.08
C ASN A 359 -12.32 -2.58 15.08
N SER A 360 -11.43 -1.61 14.85
CA SER A 360 -10.41 -1.16 15.81
C SER A 360 -10.24 0.35 15.70
N GLU A 361 -10.12 1.03 16.85
CA GLU A 361 -9.92 2.47 16.93
C GLU A 361 -8.70 2.77 17.83
N ILE A 362 -7.73 3.51 17.30
CA ILE A 362 -6.56 4.02 18.02
C ILE A 362 -6.71 5.53 18.06
N VAL A 363 -7.09 6.07 19.21
CA VAL A 363 -7.39 7.49 19.37
C VAL A 363 -6.15 8.20 19.89
N LEU A 364 -5.72 9.24 19.19
CA LEU A 364 -4.65 10.13 19.65
C LEU A 364 -5.23 11.39 20.29
N SER A 365 -4.68 11.81 21.43
CA SER A 365 -5.12 12.98 22.18
C SER A 365 -4.23 14.19 21.92
N ARG A 366 -4.85 15.33 21.57
CA ARG A 366 -4.16 16.62 21.42
C ARG A 366 -3.58 17.11 22.75
N ASN A 367 -4.31 16.96 23.86
CA ASN A 367 -3.85 17.40 25.19
C ASN A 367 -2.58 16.65 25.62
N ILE A 368 -2.51 15.34 25.35
CA ILE A 368 -1.32 14.53 25.64
C ILE A 368 -0.14 14.97 24.73
N ALA A 369 -0.40 15.17 23.45
CA ALA A 369 0.61 15.61 22.48
C ALA A 369 1.18 17.01 22.80
N ASP A 370 0.34 17.95 23.23
CA ASP A 370 0.76 19.32 23.60
C ASP A 370 1.71 19.31 24.81
N ARG A 371 1.60 18.29 25.67
CA ARG A 371 2.53 18.04 26.80
C ARG A 371 3.76 17.23 26.42
N ARG A 372 3.95 16.91 25.13
CA ARG A 372 5.08 16.16 24.56
C ARG A 372 5.23 14.75 25.13
N ILE A 373 4.11 14.10 25.44
CA ILE A 373 4.10 12.70 25.89
C ILE A 373 3.75 11.83 24.69
N TYR A 374 4.67 10.94 24.32
CA TYR A 374 4.51 10.07 23.16
C TYR A 374 4.74 8.60 23.54
N PRO A 375 3.99 7.66 22.94
CA PRO A 375 2.90 7.88 21.98
C PRO A 375 1.67 8.55 22.64
N ALA A 376 0.99 9.45 21.93
CA ALA A 376 -0.07 10.28 22.49
C ALA A 376 -1.45 9.59 22.46
N ILE A 377 -1.52 8.33 22.89
CA ILE A 377 -2.71 7.47 22.74
C ILE A 377 -3.66 7.67 23.93
N ASP A 378 -4.93 7.95 23.64
CA ASP A 378 -6.00 7.88 24.63
C ASP A 378 -6.43 6.42 24.81
N ILE A 379 -5.90 5.77 25.85
CA ILE A 379 -6.13 4.34 26.08
C ILE A 379 -7.61 4.03 26.33
N ILE A 380 -8.33 4.92 27.01
CA ILE A 380 -9.72 4.68 27.39
C ILE A 380 -10.64 4.74 26.17
N LYS A 381 -10.40 5.68 25.24
CA LYS A 381 -11.17 5.77 24.00
C LYS A 381 -10.72 4.76 22.94
N SER A 382 -9.52 4.21 23.05
CA SER A 382 -8.98 3.24 22.10
C SER A 382 -9.40 1.81 22.44
N GLY A 383 -9.72 1.01 21.42
CA GLY A 383 -10.08 -0.39 21.61
C GLY A 383 -10.29 -1.17 20.32
N THR A 384 -10.33 -2.48 20.46
CA THR A 384 -10.55 -3.41 19.34
C THR A 384 -11.77 -4.29 19.63
N ARG A 385 -12.70 -4.38 18.67
CA ARG A 385 -13.85 -5.28 18.79
C ARG A 385 -13.35 -6.72 18.71
N LYS A 386 -13.93 -7.60 19.54
CA LYS A 386 -13.56 -9.02 19.58
C LYS A 386 -12.09 -9.27 19.98
N GLU A 387 -11.54 -8.43 20.86
CA GLU A 387 -10.15 -8.56 21.33
C GLU A 387 -9.87 -9.90 22.05
N GLU A 388 -10.90 -10.61 22.52
CA GLU A 388 -10.79 -11.95 23.09
C GLU A 388 -10.30 -13.00 22.09
N LEU A 389 -10.41 -12.74 20.78
CA LEU A 389 -9.89 -13.62 19.72
C LEU A 389 -8.40 -13.39 19.44
N LEU A 390 -7.84 -12.27 19.89
CA LEU A 390 -6.46 -11.85 19.62
C LEU A 390 -5.57 -11.84 20.86
N THR A 391 -6.17 -12.03 22.03
CA THR A 391 -5.51 -11.90 23.33
C THR A 391 -5.66 -13.20 24.10
N ASP A 392 -4.57 -13.65 24.72
CA ASP A 392 -4.60 -14.85 25.55
C ASP A 392 -5.62 -14.70 26.70
N PRO A 393 -6.44 -15.73 27.00
CA PRO A 393 -7.45 -15.69 28.06
C PRO A 393 -6.92 -15.34 29.46
N ASN A 394 -5.65 -15.62 29.77
CA ASN A 394 -5.04 -15.25 31.06
C ASN A 394 -4.53 -13.81 31.08
N THR A 395 -4.28 -13.24 29.90
CA THR A 395 -3.76 -11.88 29.75
C THR A 395 -4.88 -10.84 29.74
N LEU A 396 -6.01 -11.16 29.10
CA LEU A 396 -7.13 -10.23 28.93
C LEU A 396 -7.69 -9.68 30.27
N PRO A 397 -7.91 -10.47 31.34
CA PRO A 397 -8.36 -9.94 32.63
C PRO A 397 -7.38 -8.94 33.25
N LYS A 398 -6.07 -9.13 33.03
CA LYS A 398 -5.03 -8.21 33.54
C LYS A 398 -5.09 -6.87 32.81
N ILE A 399 -5.27 -6.90 31.49
CA ILE A 399 -5.46 -5.68 30.68
C ILE A 399 -6.70 -4.92 31.14
N TRP A 400 -7.81 -5.63 31.42
CA TRP A 400 -9.03 -5.01 31.94
C TRP A 400 -8.83 -4.38 33.32
N ALA A 401 -8.11 -5.04 34.23
CA ALA A 401 -7.76 -4.46 35.52
C ALA A 401 -6.95 -3.16 35.37
N LEU A 402 -5.97 -3.14 34.44
CA LEU A 402 -5.22 -1.92 34.12
C LEU A 402 -6.12 -0.81 33.55
N ARG A 403 -7.02 -1.14 32.62
CA ARG A 403 -7.99 -0.18 32.06
C ARG A 403 -8.86 0.43 33.15
N ASN A 404 -9.38 -0.40 34.07
CA ASN A 404 -10.21 0.06 35.18
C ASN A 404 -9.45 0.98 36.14
N ALA A 405 -8.19 0.67 36.44
CA ALA A 405 -7.35 1.52 37.28
C ALA A 405 -7.10 2.89 36.62
N MET A 406 -6.84 2.91 35.31
CA MET A 406 -6.60 4.14 34.56
C MET A 406 -7.85 4.99 34.36
N HIS A 407 -9.06 4.40 34.37
CA HIS A 407 -10.31 5.14 34.22
C HIS A 407 -10.56 6.15 35.36
N GLN A 408 -9.93 5.97 36.52
CA GLN A 408 -10.02 6.90 37.65
C GLN A 408 -9.01 8.05 37.58
N MET A 409 -8.08 8.01 36.62
CA MET A 409 -7.00 8.99 36.45
C MET A 409 -7.32 9.96 35.30
N ASP A 410 -6.68 11.13 35.33
CA ASP A 410 -6.63 12.00 34.14
C ASP A 410 -5.82 11.32 33.01
N GLU A 411 -6.16 11.61 31.74
CA GLU A 411 -5.53 10.98 30.57
C GLU A 411 -4.00 11.11 30.55
N VAL A 412 -3.47 12.26 31.01
CA VAL A 412 -2.04 12.53 31.06
C VAL A 412 -1.36 11.76 32.19
N GLU A 413 -2.02 11.66 33.34
CA GLU A 413 -1.52 10.95 34.51
C GLU A 413 -1.49 9.44 34.25
N ALA A 414 -2.55 8.89 33.67
CA ALA A 414 -2.65 7.49 33.29
C ALA A 414 -1.49 7.05 32.39
N LEU A 415 -1.19 7.83 31.34
CA LEU A 415 -0.08 7.52 30.44
C LEU A 415 1.29 7.63 31.12
N LYS A 416 1.52 8.66 31.93
CA LYS A 416 2.78 8.80 32.67
C LYS A 416 3.00 7.63 33.61
N PHE A 417 1.95 7.24 34.34
CA PHE A 417 1.96 6.08 35.21
C PHE A 417 2.33 4.82 34.43
N LEU A 418 1.61 4.53 33.34
CA LEU A 418 1.85 3.37 32.50
C LEU A 418 3.28 3.35 31.95
N TYR A 419 3.74 4.43 31.31
CA TYR A 419 5.06 4.48 30.68
C TYR A 419 6.19 4.36 31.69
N SER A 420 6.03 4.96 32.88
CA SER A 420 7.02 4.84 33.97
C SER A 420 7.21 3.40 34.45
N LYS A 421 6.18 2.55 34.30
CA LYS A 421 6.23 1.13 34.67
C LYS A 421 6.73 0.29 33.49
N MET A 422 6.22 0.52 32.28
CA MET A 422 6.65 -0.21 31.08
C MET A 422 8.14 -0.05 30.81
N LEU A 423 8.70 1.17 30.95
CA LEU A 423 10.14 1.43 30.73
C LEU A 423 11.06 0.69 31.72
N LYS A 424 10.55 0.19 32.84
CA LYS A 424 11.32 -0.61 33.81
C LYS A 424 11.36 -2.10 33.46
N THR A 425 10.68 -2.50 32.40
CA THR A 425 10.48 -3.90 31.99
C THR A 425 10.90 -4.08 30.55
N LYS A 426 11.40 -5.28 30.22
CA LYS A 426 11.91 -5.60 28.89
C LYS A 426 10.78 -5.82 27.89
N ASN A 427 9.67 -6.39 28.34
CA ASN A 427 8.54 -6.70 27.47
C ASN A 427 7.19 -6.65 28.20
N ASN A 428 6.11 -6.81 27.45
CA ASN A 428 4.75 -6.80 27.96
C ASN A 428 4.44 -7.96 28.90
N GLU A 429 5.06 -9.13 28.72
CA GLU A 429 4.88 -10.28 29.61
C GLU A 429 5.42 -9.98 31.01
N GLU A 430 6.64 -9.45 31.12
CA GLU A 430 7.27 -9.03 32.37
C GLU A 430 6.51 -7.87 33.02
N PHE A 431 6.01 -6.92 32.21
CA PHE A 431 5.16 -5.84 32.70
C PHE A 431 3.89 -6.38 33.38
N LEU A 432 3.19 -7.31 32.72
CA LEU A 432 1.95 -7.88 33.26
C LEU A 432 2.18 -8.83 34.43
N SER A 433 3.37 -9.45 34.56
CA SER A 433 3.70 -10.28 35.73
C SER A 433 3.93 -9.44 36.98
N ILE A 434 4.68 -8.33 36.86
CA ILE A 434 4.98 -7.44 38.00
C ILE A 434 3.71 -6.77 38.54
N MET A 435 2.78 -6.40 37.66
CA MET A 435 1.52 -5.76 38.08
C MET A 435 0.60 -6.72 38.86
N ASN A 436 0.79 -8.04 38.71
CA ASN A 436 0.06 -9.03 39.50
C ASN A 436 0.65 -9.27 40.89
N GLU A 437 1.97 -9.07 41.09
CA GLU A 437 2.62 -9.26 42.39
C GLU A 437 2.40 -8.07 43.34
N GLY A 438 2.00 -6.92 42.80
CA GLY A 438 1.72 -5.69 43.57
C GLY A 438 0.25 -5.41 43.85
N ALA A 439 -0.66 -6.37 43.57
CA ALA A 439 -2.10 -6.25 43.75
C ALA A 439 -2.61 -7.05 44.96
#